data_AF-A0A7W0Z8F5-F1
#
_entry.id   AF-A0A7W0Z8F5-F1
#
_cell.length_a   1.000
_cell.length_b   1.000
_cell.length_c   1.000
_cell.angle_alpha   90.00
_cell.angle_beta   90.00
_cell.angle_gamma   90.00
#
_symmetry.space_group_name_H-M   'P 1'
#
loop_
_entity.id
_entity.type
_entity.pdbx_description
1 polymer ?
#
loop_
_entity_poly.entity_id
_entity_poly.type
_entity_poly.pdbx_seq_one_letter_code
_entity_poly.pdbx_strand_id
1 'polypeptide(L)'
;MDLDRGKIERTDFASARRGYEPAEVDAHLREVADAVEDLRAELESQAERSSSLSGAASERLRLILDAAEASATEIRSDAEDEARQTVREARREARATTEEAERRASQREEESETAKALLDRMRTAAGGAIEGLRGEAEALRTELEEVSGSSGASGAGRSQRAAVDEEDSDIGDTVIIEPAVGAEPSGDEVLLEPEPGPDDVLIEEEELVVVEEEDVFVADEDPGVTTGRSAPQRPASGRSTSTADVEGARLIALNMALSGSPRAETADYLRETFGLEDDALLDDVYERVQAS
;
A
#
# COMPACT_ATOMS: atom_id res chain seq x y z
N MET A 1 -65.15 0.35 26.99
CA MET A 1 -66.62 0.29 27.18
C MET A 1 -67.05 -1.08 26.69
N ASP A 2 -67.28 -2.02 27.60
CA ASP A 2 -67.69 -3.37 27.21
C ASP A 2 -69.18 -3.39 26.87
N LEU A 3 -69.46 -3.60 25.59
CA LEU A 3 -70.79 -3.84 25.03
C LEU A 3 -71.18 -5.30 25.29
N ASP A 4 -71.57 -5.58 26.52
CA ASP A 4 -72.06 -6.90 26.89
C ASP A 4 -73.42 -7.16 26.23
N ARG A 5 -73.68 -8.42 25.84
CA ARG A 5 -74.95 -8.85 25.25
C ARG A 5 -76.18 -8.32 26.00
N GLY A 6 -76.16 -8.40 27.33
CA GLY A 6 -77.23 -7.88 28.19
C GLY A 6 -77.42 -6.35 28.18
N LYS A 7 -76.43 -5.58 27.74
CA LYS A 7 -76.55 -4.12 27.53
C LYS A 7 -77.14 -3.78 26.17
N ILE A 8 -76.92 -4.63 25.16
CA ILE A 8 -77.48 -4.46 23.80
C ILE A 8 -78.95 -4.89 23.79
N GLU A 9 -79.29 -5.98 24.48
CA GLU A 9 -80.67 -6.50 24.58
C GLU A 9 -81.55 -5.75 25.61
N ARG A 10 -81.10 -4.61 26.14
CA ARG A 10 -81.87 -3.86 27.16
C ARG A 10 -83.16 -3.31 26.56
N THR A 11 -84.28 -3.59 27.20
CA THR A 11 -85.63 -3.27 26.71
C THR A 11 -86.24 -2.01 27.34
N ASP A 12 -85.47 -1.21 28.07
CA ASP A 12 -85.98 -0.09 28.87
C ASP A 12 -86.13 1.24 28.10
N PHE A 13 -86.52 1.15 26.83
CA PHE A 13 -86.76 2.32 26.00
C PHE A 13 -88.14 2.94 26.26
N ALA A 14 -88.22 4.27 26.30
CA ALA A 14 -89.48 4.97 26.43
C ALA A 14 -90.34 4.80 25.16
N SER A 15 -91.54 4.22 25.29
CA SER A 15 -92.47 4.02 24.17
C SER A 15 -93.23 5.31 23.81
N ALA A 16 -93.11 5.77 22.55
CA ALA A 16 -93.87 6.90 22.04
C ALA A 16 -95.16 6.46 21.32
N ARG A 17 -96.20 7.31 21.29
CA ARG A 17 -97.51 7.04 20.63
C ARG A 17 -97.42 6.80 19.10
N ARG A 18 -96.29 7.13 18.48
CA ARG A 18 -95.90 6.80 17.11
C ARG A 18 -94.43 6.40 17.20
N GLY A 19 -94.14 5.11 17.07
CA GLY A 19 -92.79 4.57 17.25
C GLY A 19 -92.63 3.23 16.56
N TYR A 20 -91.41 2.70 16.61
CA TYR A 20 -91.08 1.36 16.12
C TYR A 20 -91.83 0.29 16.91
N GLU A 21 -92.14 -0.82 16.25
CA GLU A 21 -92.79 -1.95 16.90
C GLU A 21 -91.80 -2.63 17.87
N PRO A 22 -92.14 -2.79 19.17
CA PRO A 22 -91.20 -3.33 20.16
C PRO A 22 -90.65 -4.71 19.79
N ALA A 23 -91.48 -5.57 19.21
CA ALA A 23 -91.05 -6.91 18.82
C ALA A 23 -90.02 -6.91 17.68
N GLU A 24 -90.13 -5.97 16.73
CA GLU A 24 -89.15 -5.80 15.65
C GLU A 24 -87.82 -5.26 16.20
N VAL A 25 -87.87 -4.30 17.13
CA VAL A 25 -86.68 -3.76 17.79
C VAL A 25 -85.96 -4.85 18.58
N ASP A 26 -86.69 -5.66 19.36
CA ASP A 26 -86.12 -6.76 20.14
C ASP A 26 -85.48 -7.82 19.24
N ALA A 27 -86.09 -8.12 18.08
CA ALA A 27 -85.52 -9.05 17.11
C ALA A 27 -84.20 -8.51 16.53
N HIS A 28 -84.17 -7.23 16.17
CA HIS A 28 -82.96 -6.60 15.63
C HIS A 28 -81.85 -6.44 16.69
N LEU A 29 -82.18 -6.11 17.94
CA LEU A 29 -81.19 -6.01 19.01
C LEU A 29 -80.54 -7.36 19.32
N ARG A 30 -81.28 -8.48 19.20
CA ARG A 30 -80.67 -9.83 19.27
C ARG A 30 -79.72 -10.10 18.12
N GLU A 31 -80.12 -9.77 16.89
CA GLU A 31 -79.26 -9.92 15.71
C GLU A 31 -77.95 -9.10 15.85
N VAL A 32 -78.04 -7.85 16.34
CA VAL A 32 -76.88 -7.01 16.62
C VAL A 32 -76.02 -7.59 17.74
N ALA A 33 -76.64 -8.13 18.80
CA ALA A 33 -75.91 -8.75 19.89
C ALA A 33 -75.14 -9.98 19.43
N ASP A 34 -75.77 -10.85 18.61
CA ASP A 34 -75.13 -12.02 18.01
C ASP A 34 -73.97 -11.57 17.08
N ALA A 35 -74.16 -10.55 16.24
CA ALA A 35 -73.11 -10.03 15.37
C ALA A 35 -71.91 -9.42 16.14
N VAL A 36 -72.16 -8.76 17.28
CA VAL A 36 -71.08 -8.22 18.14
C VAL A 36 -70.33 -9.34 18.85
N GLU A 37 -71.01 -10.40 19.29
CA GLU A 37 -70.36 -11.59 19.87
C GLU A 37 -69.48 -12.30 18.82
N ASP A 38 -69.97 -12.49 17.60
CA ASP A 38 -69.19 -13.06 16.50
C ASP A 38 -67.94 -12.23 16.19
N LEU A 39 -68.08 -10.89 16.10
CA LEU A 39 -66.95 -10.00 15.86
C LEU A 39 -65.93 -10.03 17.00
N ARG A 40 -66.39 -10.10 18.25
CA ARG A 40 -65.51 -10.23 19.43
C ARG A 40 -64.73 -11.55 19.39
N ALA A 41 -65.40 -12.67 19.10
CA ALA A 41 -64.76 -13.97 18.97
C ALA A 41 -63.73 -13.97 17.82
N GLU A 42 -64.02 -13.30 16.70
CA GLU A 42 -63.06 -13.15 15.61
C GLU A 42 -61.83 -12.34 16.04
N LEU A 43 -62.03 -11.19 16.69
CA LEU A 43 -60.94 -10.34 17.19
C LEU A 43 -60.06 -11.06 18.21
N GLU A 44 -60.66 -11.81 19.14
CA GLU A 44 -59.93 -12.62 20.12
C GLU A 44 -59.08 -13.69 19.41
N SER A 45 -59.65 -14.40 18.43
CA SER A 45 -58.90 -15.36 17.61
C SER A 45 -57.77 -14.71 16.80
N GLN A 46 -57.94 -13.47 16.34
CA GLN A 46 -56.90 -12.72 15.63
C GLN A 46 -55.77 -12.29 16.58
N ALA A 47 -56.10 -11.89 17.82
CA ALA A 47 -55.11 -11.54 18.85
C ALA A 47 -54.25 -12.74 19.26
N GLU A 48 -54.86 -13.93 19.36
CA GLU A 48 -54.12 -15.17 19.61
C GLU A 48 -53.15 -15.49 18.46
N ARG A 49 -53.61 -15.35 17.20
CA ARG A 49 -52.74 -15.55 16.03
C ARG A 49 -51.59 -14.54 15.99
N SER A 50 -51.85 -13.25 16.23
CA SER A 50 -50.81 -12.22 16.21
C SER A 50 -49.80 -12.38 17.35
N SER A 51 -50.24 -12.83 18.53
CA SER A 51 -49.34 -13.15 19.65
C SER A 51 -48.44 -14.34 19.32
N SER A 52 -48.97 -15.39 18.69
CA SER A 52 -48.17 -16.55 18.26
C SER A 52 -47.13 -16.19 17.18
N LEU A 53 -47.51 -15.33 16.22
CA LEU A 53 -46.60 -14.81 15.20
C LEU A 53 -45.49 -13.96 15.81
N SER A 54 -45.85 -13.07 16.73
CA SER A 54 -44.88 -12.20 17.42
C SER A 54 -43.89 -13.02 18.26
N GLY A 55 -44.37 -14.10 18.89
CA GLY A 55 -43.53 -15.06 19.61
C GLY A 55 -42.53 -15.75 18.69
N ALA A 56 -43.00 -16.31 17.57
CA ALA A 56 -42.14 -16.97 16.58
C ALA A 56 -41.13 -16.01 15.94
N ALA A 57 -41.54 -14.78 15.65
CA ALA A 57 -40.65 -13.73 15.13
C ALA A 57 -39.57 -13.35 16.16
N SER A 58 -39.95 -13.19 17.43
CA SER A 58 -39.01 -12.87 18.52
C SER A 58 -37.99 -13.99 18.73
N GLU A 59 -38.43 -15.25 18.67
CA GLU A 59 -37.53 -16.41 18.77
C GLU A 59 -36.56 -16.47 17.60
N ARG A 60 -37.03 -16.20 16.37
CA ARG A 60 -36.17 -16.13 15.19
C ARG A 60 -35.15 -14.99 15.29
N LEU A 61 -35.55 -13.82 15.79
CA LEU A 61 -34.62 -12.71 16.01
C LEU A 61 -33.55 -13.05 17.05
N ARG A 62 -33.91 -13.73 18.14
CA ARG A 62 -32.92 -14.22 19.12
C ARG A 62 -31.92 -15.18 18.48
N LEU A 63 -32.38 -16.15 17.68
CA LEU A 63 -31.49 -17.08 16.98
C LEU A 63 -30.54 -16.37 16.01
N ILE A 64 -31.02 -15.33 15.32
CA ILE A 64 -30.18 -14.53 14.41
C ILE A 64 -29.13 -13.74 15.21
N LEU A 65 -29.54 -13.13 16.33
CA LEU A 65 -28.62 -12.38 17.20
C LEU A 65 -27.55 -13.29 17.81
N ASP A 66 -27.93 -14.46 18.34
CA ASP A 66 -26.99 -15.43 18.90
C ASP A 66 -25.98 -15.90 17.83
N ALA A 67 -26.46 -16.15 16.60
CA ALA A 67 -25.59 -16.52 15.48
C ALA A 67 -24.66 -15.37 15.05
N ALA A 68 -25.15 -14.13 15.05
CA ALA A 68 -24.37 -12.95 14.72
C ALA A 68 -23.29 -12.67 15.78
N GLU A 69 -23.59 -12.84 17.07
CA GLU A 69 -22.63 -12.68 18.16
C GLU A 69 -21.53 -13.75 18.12
N ALA A 70 -21.91 -15.01 17.85
CA ALA A 70 -20.95 -16.08 17.63
C ALA A 70 -20.03 -15.78 16.44
N SER A 71 -20.60 -15.33 15.31
CA SER A 71 -19.84 -14.96 14.12
C SER A 71 -18.92 -13.75 14.36
N ALA A 72 -19.37 -12.74 15.10
CA ALA A 72 -18.54 -11.58 15.44
C ALA A 72 -17.36 -11.97 16.35
N THR A 73 -17.57 -12.92 17.26
CA THR A 73 -16.51 -13.44 18.13
C THR A 73 -15.45 -14.20 17.32
N GLU A 74 -15.88 -15.03 16.36
CA GLU A 74 -14.99 -15.76 15.46
C GLU A 74 -14.14 -14.80 14.62
N ILE A 75 -14.78 -13.82 13.96
CA ILE A 75 -14.08 -12.79 13.15
C ILE A 75 -13.05 -12.03 13.99
N ARG A 76 -13.38 -11.68 15.25
CA ARG A 76 -12.44 -10.99 16.13
C ARG A 76 -11.25 -11.88 16.48
N SER A 77 -11.49 -13.14 16.79
CA SER A 77 -10.42 -14.11 17.09
C SER A 77 -9.48 -14.28 15.90
N ASP A 78 -10.04 -14.44 14.70
CA ASP A 78 -9.26 -14.60 13.47
C ASP A 78 -8.43 -13.36 13.16
N ALA A 79 -9.03 -12.16 13.27
CA ALA A 79 -8.33 -10.90 13.06
C ALA A 79 -7.19 -10.68 14.07
N GLU A 80 -7.38 -11.06 15.34
CA GLU A 80 -6.32 -11.01 16.35
C GLU A 80 -5.16 -11.95 16.01
N ASP A 81 -5.46 -13.17 15.56
CA ASP A 81 -4.44 -14.16 15.21
C ASP A 81 -3.67 -13.77 13.94
N GLU A 82 -4.36 -13.23 12.93
CA GLU A 82 -3.75 -12.63 11.74
C GLU A 82 -2.85 -11.45 12.11
N ALA A 83 -3.32 -10.51 12.93
CA ALA A 83 -2.51 -9.38 13.39
C ALA A 83 -1.25 -9.85 14.14
N ARG A 84 -1.38 -10.86 15.02
CA ARG A 84 -0.24 -11.48 15.71
C ARG A 84 0.71 -12.17 14.73
N GLN A 85 0.20 -12.78 13.66
CA GLN A 85 1.04 -13.36 12.61
C GLN A 85 1.81 -12.28 11.88
N THR A 86 1.15 -11.23 11.40
CA THR A 86 1.79 -10.11 10.69
C THR A 86 2.89 -9.47 11.52
N VAL A 87 2.65 -9.21 12.81
CA VAL A 87 3.68 -8.65 13.71
C VAL A 87 4.88 -9.60 13.89
N ARG A 88 4.65 -10.92 13.97
CA ARG A 88 5.73 -11.90 14.06
C ARG A 88 6.55 -11.95 12.76
N GLU A 89 5.90 -11.87 11.62
CA GLU A 89 6.56 -11.88 10.31
C GLU A 89 7.37 -10.61 10.10
N ALA A 90 6.79 -9.43 10.35
CA ALA A 90 7.48 -8.14 10.26
C ALA A 90 8.70 -8.08 11.19
N ARG A 91 8.60 -8.60 12.42
CA ARG A 91 9.75 -8.67 13.34
C ARG A 91 10.85 -9.62 12.86
N ARG A 92 10.48 -10.74 12.23
CA ARG A 92 11.45 -11.68 11.65
C ARG A 92 12.18 -11.04 10.48
N GLU A 93 11.46 -10.34 9.61
CA GLU A 93 12.03 -9.63 8.47
C GLU A 93 12.97 -8.51 8.93
N ALA A 94 12.53 -7.65 9.86
CA ALA A 94 13.36 -6.60 10.42
C ALA A 94 14.67 -7.12 11.04
N ARG A 95 14.62 -8.29 11.71
CA ARG A 95 15.84 -8.93 12.22
C ARG A 95 16.73 -9.44 11.10
N ALA A 96 16.16 -10.04 10.08
CA ALA A 96 16.92 -10.54 8.93
C ALA A 96 17.62 -9.39 8.20
N THR A 97 16.97 -8.23 8.04
CA THR A 97 17.57 -7.06 7.40
C THR A 97 18.66 -6.44 8.28
N THR A 98 18.48 -6.35 9.60
CA THR A 98 19.56 -5.88 10.50
C THR A 98 20.76 -6.82 10.47
N GLU A 99 20.55 -8.13 10.54
CA GLU A 99 21.63 -9.12 10.47
C GLU A 99 22.36 -9.08 9.13
N GLU A 100 21.66 -8.80 8.03
CA GLU A 100 22.26 -8.65 6.72
C GLU A 100 23.06 -7.35 6.60
N ALA A 101 22.55 -6.24 7.15
CA ALA A 101 23.26 -4.97 7.20
C ALA A 101 24.54 -5.07 8.04
N GLU A 102 24.48 -5.73 9.20
CA GLU A 102 25.65 -6.01 10.05
C GLU A 102 26.69 -6.85 9.31
N ARG A 103 26.27 -7.94 8.64
CA ARG A 103 27.18 -8.76 7.82
C ARG A 103 27.88 -7.95 6.72
N ARG A 104 27.13 -7.09 6.01
CA ARG A 104 27.71 -6.20 4.99
C ARG A 104 28.68 -5.18 5.59
N ALA A 105 28.38 -4.64 6.77
CA ALA A 105 29.25 -3.70 7.46
C ALA A 105 30.57 -4.36 7.87
N SER A 106 30.51 -5.55 8.50
CA SER A 106 31.71 -6.31 8.86
C SER A 106 32.55 -6.69 7.64
N GLN A 107 31.91 -7.11 6.54
CA GLN A 107 32.63 -7.41 5.30
C GLN A 107 33.39 -6.18 4.76
N ARG A 108 32.76 -4.99 4.76
CA ARG A 108 33.43 -3.76 4.32
C ARG A 108 34.58 -3.35 5.24
N GLU A 109 34.47 -3.64 6.54
CA GLU A 109 35.55 -3.40 7.49
C GLU A 109 36.75 -4.31 7.18
N GLU A 110 36.53 -5.61 6.97
CA GLU A 110 37.57 -6.55 6.56
C GLU A 110 38.21 -6.15 5.21
N GLU A 111 37.42 -5.73 4.23
CA GLU A 111 37.90 -5.21 2.94
C GLU A 111 38.74 -3.93 3.12
N SER A 112 38.35 -3.04 4.02
CA SER A 112 39.11 -1.82 4.34
C SER A 112 40.45 -2.14 5.02
N GLU A 113 40.46 -3.09 5.96
CA GLU A 113 41.68 -3.54 6.64
C GLU A 113 42.65 -4.20 5.66
N THR A 114 42.16 -5.07 4.78
CA THR A 114 42.99 -5.71 3.74
C THR A 114 43.55 -4.68 2.75
N ALA A 115 42.76 -3.69 2.34
CA ALA A 115 43.21 -2.60 1.49
C ALA A 115 44.30 -1.74 2.18
N LYS A 116 44.13 -1.40 3.46
CA LYS A 116 45.15 -0.68 4.25
C LYS A 116 46.45 -1.47 4.34
N ALA A 117 46.37 -2.77 4.65
CA ALA A 117 47.55 -3.64 4.70
C ALA A 117 48.28 -3.72 3.36
N LEU A 118 47.55 -3.73 2.23
CA LEU A 118 48.13 -3.68 0.90
C LEU A 118 48.86 -2.35 0.65
N LEU A 119 48.25 -1.21 1.00
CA LEU A 119 48.86 0.12 0.85
C LEU A 119 50.13 0.26 1.69
N ASP A 120 50.13 -0.23 2.93
CA ASP A 120 51.31 -0.24 3.80
C ASP A 120 52.44 -1.07 3.18
N ARG A 121 52.11 -2.26 2.65
CA ARG A 121 53.08 -3.10 1.93
C ARG A 121 53.65 -2.40 0.69
N MET A 122 52.80 -1.73 -0.11
CA MET A 122 53.23 -0.96 -1.27
C MET A 122 54.14 0.21 -0.85
N ARG A 123 53.81 0.90 0.26
CA ARG A 123 54.63 1.98 0.81
C ARG A 123 55.99 1.49 1.28
N THR A 124 56.05 0.36 1.97
CA THR A 124 57.32 -0.26 2.38
C THR A 124 58.14 -0.71 1.17
N ALA A 125 57.50 -1.32 0.17
CA ALA A 125 58.18 -1.74 -1.06
C ALA A 125 58.73 -0.55 -1.86
N ALA A 126 57.97 0.53 -1.98
CA ALA A 126 58.39 1.77 -2.63
C ALA A 126 59.56 2.43 -1.87
N GLY A 127 59.51 2.48 -0.53
CA GLY A 127 60.62 2.96 0.30
C GLY A 127 61.90 2.15 0.04
N GLY A 128 61.82 0.83 0.11
CA GLY A 128 62.95 -0.06 -0.19
C GLY A 128 63.50 0.09 -1.61
N ALA A 129 62.64 0.31 -2.61
CA ALA A 129 63.07 0.57 -3.98
C ALA A 129 63.83 1.91 -4.11
N ILE A 130 63.37 2.96 -3.43
CA ILE A 130 64.05 4.27 -3.41
C ILE A 130 65.41 4.18 -2.71
N GLU A 131 65.48 3.52 -1.54
CA GLU A 131 66.76 3.27 -0.86
C GLU A 131 67.71 2.44 -1.74
N GLY A 132 67.20 1.43 -2.44
CA GLY A 132 67.97 0.62 -3.39
C GLY A 132 68.55 1.45 -4.53
N LEU A 133 67.72 2.26 -5.20
CA LEU A 133 68.17 3.16 -6.28
C LEU A 133 69.21 4.17 -5.80
N ARG A 134 69.09 4.68 -4.55
CA ARG A 134 70.09 5.56 -3.97
C ARG A 134 71.41 4.85 -3.72
N GLY A 135 71.37 3.62 -3.20
CA GLY A 135 72.56 2.79 -3.02
C GLY A 135 73.24 2.46 -4.35
N GLU A 136 72.48 2.11 -5.38
CA GLU A 136 72.98 1.89 -6.73
C GLU A 136 73.61 3.16 -7.33
N ALA A 137 72.97 4.33 -7.17
CA ALA A 137 73.51 5.60 -7.63
C ALA A 137 74.81 6.00 -6.92
N GLU A 138 74.92 5.77 -5.60
CA GLU A 138 76.15 6.00 -4.84
C GLU A 138 77.27 5.04 -5.28
N ALA A 139 76.97 3.76 -5.51
CA ALA A 139 77.92 2.79 -6.03
C ALA A 139 78.42 3.16 -7.45
N LEU A 140 77.51 3.52 -8.35
CA LEU A 140 77.84 3.99 -9.71
C LEU A 140 78.72 5.25 -9.68
N ARG A 141 78.48 6.16 -8.73
CA ARG A 141 79.31 7.35 -8.55
C ARG A 141 80.74 7.00 -8.12
N THR A 142 80.89 6.06 -7.19
CA THR A 142 82.21 5.56 -6.79
C THR A 142 82.92 4.86 -7.95
N GLU A 143 82.22 4.03 -8.71
CA GLU A 143 82.76 3.36 -9.90
C GLU A 143 83.19 4.37 -10.97
N LEU A 144 82.39 5.43 -11.20
CA LEU A 144 82.74 6.51 -12.11
C LEU A 144 83.98 7.31 -11.64
N GLU A 145 84.12 7.57 -10.34
CA GLU A 145 85.30 8.23 -9.77
C GLU A 145 86.56 7.36 -9.93
N GLU A 146 86.44 6.03 -9.80
CA GLU A 146 87.52 5.08 -10.06
C GLU A 146 87.91 5.02 -11.54
N VAL A 147 86.92 4.90 -12.44
CA VAL A 147 87.15 4.90 -13.90
C VAL A 147 87.69 6.25 -14.39
N SER A 148 87.21 7.36 -13.84
CA SER A 148 87.71 8.70 -14.14
C SER A 148 89.14 8.90 -13.63
N GLY A 149 89.46 8.42 -12.42
CA GLY A 149 90.82 8.40 -11.89
C GLY A 149 91.79 7.56 -12.74
N SER A 150 91.31 6.42 -13.26
CA SER A 150 92.04 5.57 -14.19
C SER A 150 92.22 6.22 -15.57
N SER A 151 91.18 6.88 -16.10
CA SER A 151 91.20 7.52 -17.42
C SER A 151 91.99 8.83 -17.45
N GLY A 152 92.07 9.57 -16.33
CA GLY A 152 92.90 10.76 -16.17
C GLY A 152 94.40 10.51 -16.40
N ALA A 153 94.85 9.26 -16.28
CA ALA A 153 96.23 8.87 -16.58
C ALA A 153 96.50 8.60 -18.08
N SER A 154 95.47 8.40 -18.92
CA SER A 154 95.62 8.10 -20.36
C SER A 154 95.13 9.20 -21.32
N GLY A 155 94.56 10.29 -20.79
CA GLY A 155 93.82 11.29 -21.59
C GLY A 155 94.52 12.64 -21.82
N ALA A 156 95.84 12.73 -21.75
CA ALA A 156 96.56 13.96 -22.13
C ALA A 156 96.77 14.03 -23.65
N GLY A 157 95.69 14.18 -24.41
CA GLY A 157 95.82 14.37 -25.85
C GLY A 157 94.49 14.31 -26.58
N ARG A 158 94.05 15.48 -27.04
CA ARG A 158 93.27 15.74 -28.25
C ARG A 158 91.99 16.53 -27.98
N SER A 159 92.21 17.83 -27.81
CA SER A 159 91.24 18.88 -28.10
C SER A 159 91.16 19.06 -29.62
N GLN A 160 89.98 18.86 -30.22
CA GLN A 160 89.49 19.44 -31.49
C GLN A 160 88.04 18.93 -31.69
N ARG A 161 86.99 19.76 -31.53
CA ARG A 161 86.46 20.77 -32.48
C ARG A 161 85.38 20.18 -33.42
N ALA A 162 84.11 20.49 -33.12
CA ALA A 162 82.94 20.63 -34.02
C ALA A 162 81.70 20.73 -33.08
N ALA A 163 80.90 21.80 -32.96
CA ALA A 163 80.26 22.69 -33.95
C ALA A 163 79.38 21.92 -34.95
N VAL A 164 78.17 21.59 -34.48
CA VAL A 164 76.96 21.11 -35.17
C VAL A 164 75.85 21.67 -34.26
N ASP A 165 75.12 22.75 -34.51
CA ASP A 165 74.37 23.25 -35.68
C ASP A 165 73.34 22.27 -36.23
N GLU A 166 72.07 22.65 -36.05
CA GLU A 166 70.87 22.18 -36.79
C GLU A 166 70.48 20.68 -36.54
N GLU A 167 69.23 20.24 -36.35
CA GLU A 167 67.90 20.75 -36.70
C GLU A 167 66.85 20.15 -35.73
N ASP A 168 65.76 20.89 -35.56
CA ASP A 168 64.37 20.45 -35.78
C ASP A 168 63.99 19.01 -35.34
N SER A 169 63.25 18.92 -34.24
CA SER A 169 62.27 17.84 -34.07
C SER A 169 61.09 18.36 -33.26
N ASP A 170 60.21 19.02 -34.00
CA ASP A 170 58.77 18.80 -33.98
C ASP A 170 58.38 17.47 -33.32
N ILE A 171 58.01 17.53 -32.04
CA ILE A 171 57.31 16.45 -31.34
C ILE A 171 56.08 17.07 -30.69
N GLY A 172 54.98 16.94 -31.42
CA GLY A 172 53.74 16.37 -30.88
C GLY A 172 53.00 17.26 -29.90
N ASP A 173 52.13 18.10 -30.47
CA ASP A 173 50.69 18.06 -30.17
C ASP A 173 50.36 17.52 -28.78
N THR A 174 50.54 18.38 -27.78
CA THR A 174 49.92 18.17 -26.48
C THR A 174 48.43 18.41 -26.69
N VAL A 175 47.73 17.33 -27.05
CA VAL A 175 46.28 17.22 -26.88
C VAL A 175 46.01 17.48 -25.40
N ILE A 176 45.55 18.69 -25.11
CA ILE A 176 44.86 19.00 -23.87
C ILE A 176 43.58 18.16 -23.92
N ILE A 177 43.68 16.92 -23.44
CA ILE A 177 42.51 16.17 -23.01
C ILE A 177 42.04 16.94 -21.78
N GLU A 178 41.08 17.85 -21.97
CA GLU A 178 40.19 18.22 -20.89
C GLU A 178 39.68 16.89 -20.30
N PRO A 179 39.96 16.56 -19.03
CA PRO A 179 39.21 15.49 -18.41
C PRO A 179 37.77 15.97 -18.49
N ALA A 180 36.95 15.25 -19.25
CA ALA A 180 35.51 15.29 -19.11
C ALA A 180 35.26 15.03 -17.63
N VAL A 181 35.11 16.12 -16.88
CA VAL A 181 34.56 16.15 -15.55
C VAL A 181 33.24 15.43 -15.74
N GLY A 182 33.23 14.16 -15.35
CA GLY A 182 32.02 13.37 -15.32
C GLY A 182 31.01 14.26 -14.65
N ALA A 183 29.91 14.50 -15.37
CA ALA A 183 28.77 15.19 -14.85
C ALA A 183 28.55 14.67 -13.43
N GLU A 184 28.90 15.49 -12.46
CA GLU A 184 28.33 15.39 -11.14
C GLU A 184 26.83 15.34 -11.43
N PRO A 185 26.09 14.28 -11.03
CA PRO A 185 24.66 14.41 -11.02
C PRO A 185 24.44 15.68 -10.21
N SER A 186 23.84 16.68 -10.83
CA SER A 186 23.23 17.78 -10.12
C SER A 186 22.25 17.11 -9.17
N GLY A 187 22.74 16.81 -7.98
CA GLY A 187 21.92 16.76 -6.81
C GLY A 187 21.24 18.10 -6.85
N ASP A 188 19.96 18.07 -7.18
CA ASP A 188 19.02 18.84 -6.39
C ASP A 188 19.51 18.74 -4.95
N GLU A 189 20.24 19.78 -4.52
CA GLU A 189 20.12 20.27 -3.17
C GLU A 189 18.63 20.55 -3.00
N VAL A 190 17.89 19.48 -2.71
CA VAL A 190 16.83 19.56 -1.72
C VAL A 190 17.54 20.15 -0.53
N LEU A 191 17.44 21.48 -0.42
CA LEU A 191 17.52 22.20 0.82
C LEU A 191 16.59 21.43 1.75
N LEU A 192 17.15 20.45 2.46
CA LEU A 192 16.58 19.96 3.70
C LEU A 192 16.64 21.21 4.57
N GLU A 193 15.54 21.98 4.51
CA GLU A 193 15.16 22.84 5.60
C GLU A 193 15.41 22.02 6.87
N PRO A 194 16.17 22.56 7.84
CA PRO A 194 16.46 21.83 9.06
C PRO A 194 15.12 21.35 9.59
N GLU A 195 14.97 20.03 9.74
CA GLU A 195 13.84 19.50 10.48
C GLU A 195 13.79 20.31 11.77
N PRO A 196 12.66 20.99 12.07
CA PRO A 196 12.53 21.68 13.33
C PRO A 196 12.91 20.65 14.39
N GLY A 197 13.84 21.03 15.27
CA GLY A 197 14.14 20.21 16.42
C GLY A 197 12.82 19.87 17.14
N PRO A 198 12.81 18.87 18.03
CA PRO A 198 11.70 18.71 18.96
C PRO A 198 11.66 19.91 19.90
N ASP A 199 11.25 21.06 19.38
CA ASP A 199 10.68 22.16 20.12
C ASP A 199 9.44 21.56 20.77
N ASP A 200 9.50 21.53 22.09
CA ASP A 200 8.37 21.43 23.01
C ASP A 200 7.05 21.79 22.31
N VAL A 201 6.36 20.77 21.81
CA VAL A 201 4.92 20.84 21.68
C VAL A 201 4.43 20.83 23.11
N LEU A 202 4.45 22.03 23.71
CA LEU A 202 3.47 22.42 24.71
C LEU A 202 2.13 22.04 24.09
N ILE A 203 1.64 20.89 24.51
CA ILE A 203 0.24 20.52 24.38
C ILE A 203 -0.48 21.61 25.16
N GLU A 204 -0.82 22.70 24.47
CA GLU A 204 -1.91 23.55 24.90
C GLU A 204 -3.10 22.61 25.01
N GLU A 205 -3.66 22.54 26.20
CA GLU A 205 -4.90 21.86 26.50
C GLU A 205 -5.98 22.50 25.61
N GLU A 206 -6.12 22.01 24.38
CA GLU A 206 -7.27 22.33 23.54
C GLU A 206 -8.49 21.80 24.28
N GLU A 207 -9.16 22.77 24.88
CA GLU A 207 -10.52 22.75 25.36
C GLU A 207 -11.37 21.85 24.46
N LEU A 208 -11.76 20.70 25.02
CA LEU A 208 -12.75 19.76 24.50
C LEU A 208 -13.98 20.55 24.03
N VAL A 209 -14.02 20.89 22.74
CA VAL A 209 -15.25 21.29 22.06
C VAL A 209 -16.08 20.01 21.95
N VAL A 210 -16.99 19.86 22.91
CA VAL A 210 -18.14 18.96 22.81
C VAL A 210 -18.90 19.37 21.55
N VAL A 211 -18.65 18.68 20.45
CA VAL A 211 -19.49 18.76 19.26
C VAL A 211 -20.82 18.14 19.67
N GLU A 212 -21.81 19.00 19.96
CA GLU A 212 -23.20 18.58 20.09
C GLU A 212 -23.59 17.85 18.80
N GLU A 213 -24.13 16.64 18.98
CA GLU A 213 -24.57 15.76 17.90
C GLU A 213 -25.64 16.47 17.06
N GLU A 214 -25.24 17.07 15.94
CA GLU A 214 -26.17 17.41 14.87
C GLU A 214 -26.65 16.09 14.24
N ASP A 215 -27.94 15.84 14.37
CA ASP A 215 -28.75 14.86 13.66
C ASP A 215 -28.33 14.78 12.18
N VAL A 216 -27.49 13.80 11.85
CA VAL A 216 -27.24 13.40 10.47
C VAL A 216 -28.48 12.64 10.00
N PHE A 217 -29.32 13.37 9.28
CA PHE A 217 -30.45 12.88 8.50
C PHE A 217 -29.96 11.74 7.59
N VAL A 218 -30.26 10.49 7.96
CA VAL A 218 -30.03 9.31 7.11
C VAL A 218 -31.00 9.40 5.94
N ALA A 219 -30.47 9.77 4.77
CA ALA A 219 -31.19 9.65 3.52
C ALA A 219 -31.41 8.17 3.21
N ASP A 220 -32.65 7.84 2.86
CA ASP A 220 -33.15 6.61 2.24
C ASP A 220 -32.11 5.99 1.26
N GLU A 221 -31.32 5.02 1.74
CA GLU A 221 -30.58 4.10 0.88
C GLU A 221 -31.26 2.72 0.88
N ASP A 222 -31.65 2.35 -0.34
CA ASP A 222 -32.32 1.14 -0.78
C ASP A 222 -31.61 -0.16 -0.30
N PRO A 223 -32.24 -1.03 0.51
CA PRO A 223 -31.60 -2.26 0.97
C PRO A 223 -31.68 -3.36 -0.10
N GLY A 224 -30.76 -3.29 -1.07
CA GLY A 224 -30.57 -4.26 -2.14
C GLY A 224 -29.28 -5.09 -2.03
N VAL A 225 -28.82 -5.48 -0.83
CA VAL A 225 -27.65 -6.38 -0.68
C VAL A 225 -28.09 -7.76 -0.21
N THR A 226 -28.21 -8.67 -1.17
CA THR A 226 -28.31 -10.11 -0.94
C THR A 226 -26.91 -10.69 -0.72
N THR A 227 -26.52 -10.94 0.54
CA THR A 227 -25.34 -11.76 0.86
C THR A 227 -25.68 -13.24 0.69
N GLY A 228 -25.53 -13.71 -0.55
CA GLY A 228 -25.59 -15.13 -0.90
C GLY A 228 -24.29 -15.85 -0.53
N ARG A 229 -24.37 -16.62 0.56
CA ARG A 229 -23.45 -17.71 0.96
C ARG A 229 -23.08 -18.61 -0.25
N SER A 230 -21.83 -18.49 -0.73
CA SER A 230 -21.26 -19.39 -1.76
C SER A 230 -20.57 -20.60 -1.13
N ALA A 231 -21.10 -21.78 -1.44
CA ALA A 231 -20.46 -23.08 -1.33
C ALA A 231 -19.42 -23.26 -2.47
N PRO A 232 -18.46 -24.21 -2.38
CA PRO A 232 -17.31 -24.24 -3.28
C PRO A 232 -17.71 -24.78 -4.66
N GLN A 233 -17.61 -23.94 -5.70
CA GLN A 233 -17.77 -24.35 -7.09
C GLN A 233 -16.42 -24.62 -7.75
N ARG A 234 -16.38 -25.74 -8.47
CA ARG A 234 -15.38 -26.12 -9.49
C ARG A 234 -15.20 -25.01 -10.54
N PRO A 235 -14.03 -24.94 -11.21
CA PRO A 235 -13.71 -23.87 -12.15
C PRO A 235 -14.47 -24.09 -13.47
N ALA A 236 -15.40 -23.19 -13.79
CA ALA A 236 -15.93 -23.03 -15.13
C ALA A 236 -15.45 -21.68 -15.66
N SER A 237 -14.67 -21.73 -16.74
CA SER A 237 -14.17 -20.60 -17.50
C SER A 237 -15.32 -19.69 -17.94
N GLY A 238 -15.18 -18.40 -17.63
CA GLY A 238 -16.14 -17.35 -17.94
C GLY A 238 -15.95 -16.19 -16.98
N ARG A 239 -14.71 -15.66 -16.91
CA ARG A 239 -14.38 -14.52 -16.06
C ARG A 239 -15.00 -13.29 -16.73
N SER A 240 -16.19 -12.91 -16.28
CA SER A 240 -16.76 -11.59 -16.59
C SER A 240 -15.75 -10.57 -16.10
N THR A 241 -15.08 -9.89 -17.02
CA THR A 241 -14.13 -8.81 -16.71
C THR A 241 -14.88 -7.76 -15.92
N SER A 242 -14.66 -7.70 -14.61
CA SER A 242 -15.36 -6.72 -13.78
C SER A 242 -14.87 -5.33 -14.17
N THR A 243 -15.71 -4.31 -14.00
CA THR A 243 -15.31 -2.92 -14.32
C THR A 243 -14.06 -2.50 -13.54
N ALA A 244 -13.86 -3.06 -12.34
CA ALA A 244 -12.65 -2.88 -11.53
C ALA A 244 -11.40 -3.47 -12.19
N ASP A 245 -11.50 -4.62 -12.87
CA ASP A 245 -10.38 -5.23 -13.60
C ASP A 245 -9.96 -4.40 -14.82
N VAL A 246 -10.95 -3.77 -15.49
CA VAL A 246 -10.70 -2.89 -16.65
C VAL A 246 -10.00 -1.61 -16.23
N GLU A 247 -10.38 -1.03 -15.09
CA GLU A 247 -9.77 0.20 -14.57
C GLU A 247 -8.35 -0.04 -14.06
N GLY A 248 -8.10 -1.18 -13.40
CA GLY A 248 -6.75 -1.62 -13.03
C GLY A 248 -5.85 -1.86 -14.26
N ALA A 249 -6.37 -2.53 -15.28
CA ALA A 249 -5.65 -2.73 -16.55
C ALA A 249 -5.29 -1.40 -17.23
N ARG A 250 -6.18 -0.40 -17.20
CA ARG A 250 -5.93 0.94 -17.74
C ARG A 250 -4.79 1.66 -17.02
N LEU A 251 -4.72 1.57 -15.69
CA LEU A 251 -3.65 2.18 -14.90
C LEU A 251 -2.28 1.54 -15.20
N ILE A 252 -2.22 0.21 -15.29
CA ILE A 252 -0.99 -0.50 -15.65
C ILE A 252 -0.56 -0.13 -17.08
N ALA A 253 -1.49 -0.14 -18.04
CA ALA A 253 -1.21 0.23 -19.41
C ALA A 253 -0.66 1.66 -19.53
N LEU A 254 -1.23 2.60 -18.77
CA LEU A 254 -0.75 3.99 -18.72
C LEU A 254 0.68 4.07 -18.16
N ASN A 255 0.97 3.36 -17.07
CA ASN A 255 2.31 3.34 -16.49
C ASN A 255 3.35 2.73 -17.44
N MET A 256 3.00 1.63 -18.13
CA MET A 256 3.86 1.02 -19.15
C MET A 256 4.11 1.95 -20.34
N ALA A 257 3.09 2.67 -20.80
CA ALA A 257 3.21 3.66 -21.87
C ALA A 257 4.11 4.84 -21.47
N LEU A 258 3.96 5.37 -20.24
CA LEU A 258 4.83 6.42 -19.69
C LEU A 258 6.28 5.96 -19.54
N SER A 259 6.49 4.67 -19.25
CA SER A 259 7.82 4.06 -19.18
C SER A 259 8.45 3.77 -20.55
N GLY A 260 7.75 4.07 -21.65
CA GLY A 260 8.24 3.87 -23.02
C GLY A 260 8.07 2.45 -23.57
N SER A 261 7.25 1.61 -22.93
CA SER A 261 6.98 0.25 -23.41
C SER A 261 6.19 0.29 -24.73
N PRO A 262 6.52 -0.56 -25.72
CA PRO A 262 5.81 -0.59 -27.00
C PRO A 262 4.38 -1.14 -26.84
N ARG A 263 3.43 -0.63 -27.63
CA ARG A 263 1.99 -0.99 -27.59
C ARG A 263 1.75 -2.51 -27.63
N ALA A 264 2.51 -3.25 -28.43
CA ALA A 264 2.38 -4.70 -28.56
C ALA A 264 2.73 -5.45 -27.26
N GLU A 265 3.76 -5.00 -26.54
CA GLU A 265 4.20 -5.60 -25.27
C GLU A 265 3.17 -5.35 -24.16
N THR A 266 2.61 -4.14 -24.10
CA THR A 266 1.52 -3.80 -23.18
C THR A 266 0.27 -4.65 -23.48
N ALA A 267 -0.06 -4.88 -24.75
CA ALA A 267 -1.20 -5.73 -25.15
C ALA A 267 -1.01 -7.19 -24.71
N ASP A 268 0.19 -7.74 -24.90
CA ASP A 268 0.51 -9.10 -24.47
C ASP A 268 0.44 -9.24 -22.95
N TYR A 269 0.95 -8.25 -22.22
CA TYR A 269 0.90 -8.21 -20.76
C TYR A 269 -0.54 -8.17 -20.21
N LEU A 270 -1.41 -7.34 -20.80
CA LEU A 270 -2.81 -7.25 -20.38
C LEU A 270 -3.59 -8.55 -20.68
N ARG A 271 -3.29 -9.20 -21.80
CA ARG A 271 -3.88 -10.49 -22.15
C ARG A 271 -3.47 -11.58 -21.15
N GLU A 272 -2.19 -11.61 -20.76
CA GLU A 272 -1.68 -12.61 -19.82
C GLU A 272 -2.16 -12.37 -18.38
N THR A 273 -2.12 -11.11 -17.92
CA THR A 273 -2.41 -10.77 -16.51
C THR A 273 -3.91 -10.63 -16.24
N PHE A 274 -4.64 -9.99 -17.15
CA PHE A 274 -6.05 -9.62 -16.95
C PHE A 274 -7.00 -10.41 -17.86
N GLY A 275 -6.49 -11.15 -18.86
CA GLY A 275 -7.34 -11.82 -19.84
C GLY A 275 -8.11 -10.85 -20.74
N LEU A 276 -7.61 -9.60 -20.88
CA LEU A 276 -8.25 -8.55 -21.65
C LEU A 276 -7.66 -8.47 -23.07
N GLU A 277 -8.52 -8.55 -24.08
CA GLU A 277 -8.20 -8.38 -25.49
C GLU A 277 -8.92 -7.14 -26.05
N ASP A 278 -8.76 -6.00 -25.38
CA ASP A 278 -9.41 -4.74 -25.76
C ASP A 278 -8.40 -3.74 -26.35
N ASP A 279 -8.32 -3.71 -27.68
CA ASP A 279 -7.45 -2.79 -28.43
C ASP A 279 -7.88 -1.32 -28.28
N ALA A 280 -9.16 -1.03 -28.03
CA ALA A 280 -9.66 0.34 -27.91
C ALA A 280 -9.15 1.01 -26.63
N LEU A 281 -8.99 0.23 -25.54
CA LEU A 281 -8.38 0.72 -24.30
C LEU A 281 -6.93 1.15 -24.51
N LEU A 282 -6.17 0.41 -25.31
CA LEU A 282 -4.77 0.73 -25.61
C LEU A 282 -4.65 1.98 -26.47
N ASP A 283 -5.54 2.16 -27.46
CA ASP A 283 -5.54 3.36 -28.30
C ASP A 283 -5.82 4.62 -27.47
N ASP A 284 -6.82 4.59 -26.59
CA ASP A 284 -7.12 5.67 -25.64
C ASP A 284 -5.92 6.06 -24.76
N VAL A 285 -5.19 5.06 -24.25
CA VAL A 285 -4.04 5.28 -23.34
C VAL A 285 -2.85 5.86 -24.10
N TYR A 286 -2.50 5.31 -25.26
CA TYR A 286 -1.35 5.79 -26.05
C TYR A 286 -1.62 7.13 -26.73
N GLU A 287 -2.86 7.43 -27.12
CA GLU A 287 -3.24 8.77 -27.58
C GLU A 287 -3.05 9.80 -26.46
N ARG A 288 -3.45 9.48 -25.23
CA ARG A 288 -3.29 10.38 -24.07
C ARG A 288 -1.82 10.65 -23.73
N VAL A 289 -0.95 9.65 -23.83
CA VAL A 289 0.50 9.82 -23.59
C VAL A 289 1.16 10.64 -24.71
N GLN A 290 0.75 10.48 -25.97
CA GLN A 290 1.27 11.31 -27.08
C GLN A 290 0.76 12.75 -27.05
N ALA A 291 -0.37 12.99 -26.40
CA ALA A 291 -0.95 14.32 -26.24
C ALA A 291 -0.41 15.10 -25.02
N SER A 292 0.34 14.44 -24.12
CA SER A 292 0.94 15.06 -22.92
C SER A 292 2.37 15.52 -23.19
#